data_AF-A0A0R3IKI5-F1
#
_entry.id   AF-A0A0R3IKI5-F1
#
_cell.length_a   1.000
_cell.length_b   1.000
_cell.length_c   1.000
_cell.angle_alpha   90.00
_cell.angle_beta   90.00
_cell.angle_gamma   90.00
#
_symmetry.space_group_name_H-M   'P 1'
#
loop_
_entity.id
_entity.type
_entity.pdbx_description
1 polymer ?
#
loop_
_entity_poly.entity_id
_entity_poly.type
_entity_poly.pdbx_seq_one_letter_code
_entity_poly.pdbx_strand_id
1 'polypeptide(L)'
;MDRYISITLTKRGVTCRARLLDAEAPRTCETVWNSLPVVGQAYHAKYARNEVYTLLPPLLPAPGRENPTITPIPGDVCFFGFEPWEIGNPAYGYEPGSEAHSAQGATDLAIFYGRNNLLINGDAGWVPGNVFATIEEGLADIAAACQDLWLTGVQGEQLAFARA
;
A
#
# COMPACT_ATOMS: atom_id res chain seq x y z
N MET A 1 -17.27 -11.58 -12.82
CA MET A 1 -16.15 -11.28 -13.73
C MET A 1 -15.08 -10.66 -12.86
N ASP A 2 -13.85 -11.14 -13.00
CA ASP A 2 -12.75 -10.65 -12.17
C ASP A 2 -12.37 -9.24 -12.56
N ARG A 3 -12.19 -8.37 -11.56
CA ARG A 3 -11.74 -6.98 -11.74
C ARG A 3 -10.25 -6.90 -11.50
N TYR A 4 -9.59 -5.99 -12.21
CA TYR A 4 -8.15 -5.82 -12.14
C TYR A 4 -7.78 -4.36 -11.96
N ILE A 5 -6.63 -4.16 -11.32
CA ILE A 5 -6.01 -2.85 -11.17
C ILE A 5 -4.60 -2.89 -11.75
N SER A 6 -4.16 -1.77 -12.28
CA SER A 6 -2.75 -1.50 -12.58
C SER A 6 -2.14 -0.74 -11.42
N ILE A 7 -0.90 -1.10 -11.09
CA ILE A 7 -0.10 -0.45 -10.04
C ILE A 7 1.22 -0.01 -10.67
N THR A 8 1.53 1.28 -10.60
CA THR A 8 2.64 1.88 -11.35
C THR A 8 3.54 2.71 -10.45
N LEU A 9 4.85 2.48 -10.52
CA LEU A 9 5.87 3.44 -10.08
C LEU A 9 6.12 4.42 -11.22
N THR A 10 5.62 5.65 -11.09
CA THR A 10 5.41 6.57 -12.23
C THR A 10 6.71 7.10 -12.83
N LYS A 11 7.72 7.41 -12.01
CA LYS A 11 9.02 7.91 -12.45
C LYS A 11 9.88 6.79 -13.03
N ARG A 12 9.83 5.60 -12.43
CA ARG A 12 10.51 4.39 -12.95
C ARG A 12 9.82 3.81 -14.19
N GLY A 13 8.55 4.11 -14.40
CA GLY A 13 7.78 3.64 -15.55
C GLY A 13 7.52 2.12 -15.53
N VAL A 14 7.45 1.53 -14.33
CA VAL A 14 7.22 0.09 -14.14
C VAL A 14 5.80 -0.13 -13.62
N THR A 15 5.05 -1.00 -14.29
CA THR A 15 3.65 -1.32 -13.98
C THR A 15 3.50 -2.82 -13.77
N CYS A 16 2.73 -3.21 -12.75
CA CYS A 16 2.21 -4.56 -12.58
C CYS A 16 0.68 -4.56 -12.62
N ARG A 17 0.08 -5.74 -12.79
CA ARG A 17 -1.38 -5.93 -12.80
C ARG A 17 -1.78 -6.86 -11.66
N ALA A 18 -2.77 -6.44 -10.88
CA ALA A 18 -3.28 -7.19 -9.75
C ALA A 18 -4.78 -7.49 -9.93
N ARG A 19 -5.18 -8.73 -9.59
CA ARG A 19 -6.58 -9.14 -9.51
C ARG A 19 -7.16 -8.73 -8.16
N LEU A 20 -8.33 -8.10 -8.17
CA LEU A 20 -9.07 -7.82 -6.95
C LEU A 20 -9.63 -9.11 -6.33
N LEU A 21 -9.49 -9.23 -5.02
CA LEU A 21 -9.99 -10.35 -4.22
C LEU A 21 -11.45 -10.10 -3.81
N ASP A 22 -12.33 -9.92 -4.80
CA ASP A 22 -13.72 -9.53 -4.60
C ASP A 22 -14.54 -10.53 -3.75
N ALA A 23 -14.11 -11.80 -3.69
CA ALA A 23 -14.76 -12.81 -2.87
C ALA A 23 -14.31 -12.76 -1.41
N GLU A 24 -13.03 -12.48 -1.16
CA GLU A 24 -12.42 -12.51 0.17
C GLU A 24 -12.47 -11.15 0.88
N ALA A 25 -12.38 -10.05 0.13
CA ALA A 25 -12.31 -8.67 0.63
C ALA A 25 -13.28 -7.71 -0.08
N PRO A 26 -14.60 -8.04 -0.17
CA PRO A 26 -15.54 -7.29 -0.99
C PRO A 26 -15.66 -5.80 -0.60
N ARG A 27 -15.65 -5.47 0.70
CA ARG A 27 -15.80 -4.07 1.15
C ARG A 27 -14.56 -3.27 0.81
N THR A 28 -13.38 -3.84 1.06
CA THR A 28 -12.09 -3.20 0.75
C THR A 28 -11.93 -3.01 -0.75
N CYS A 29 -12.24 -4.03 -1.55
CA CYS A 29 -12.22 -3.93 -3.01
C CYS A 29 -13.21 -2.87 -3.54
N GLU A 30 -14.41 -2.77 -2.98
CA GLU A 30 -15.39 -1.74 -3.37
C GLU A 30 -14.90 -0.32 -3.03
N THR A 31 -14.43 -0.10 -1.80
CA THR A 31 -13.88 1.20 -1.36
C THR A 31 -12.73 1.66 -2.24
N VAL A 32 -11.77 0.77 -2.52
CA VAL A 32 -10.64 1.09 -3.38
C VAL A 32 -11.12 1.34 -4.80
N TRP A 33 -11.88 0.42 -5.40
CA TRP A 33 -12.33 0.52 -6.80
C TRP A 33 -13.09 1.81 -7.10
N ASN A 34 -13.96 2.24 -6.19
CA ASN A 34 -14.75 3.45 -6.34
C ASN A 34 -13.91 4.73 -6.18
N SER A 35 -12.75 4.63 -5.54
CA SER A 35 -11.81 5.73 -5.35
C SER A 35 -10.79 5.85 -6.49
N LEU A 36 -10.57 4.79 -7.28
CA LEU A 36 -9.62 4.81 -8.40
C LEU A 36 -10.02 5.79 -9.51
N PRO A 37 -9.05 6.51 -10.14
CA PRO A 37 -7.61 6.40 -9.91
C PRO A 37 -7.13 7.19 -8.69
N VAL A 38 -6.13 6.64 -7.99
CA VAL A 38 -5.45 7.30 -6.87
C VAL A 38 -3.94 7.29 -7.09
N VAL A 39 -3.27 8.32 -6.59
CA VAL A 39 -1.81 8.48 -6.71
C VAL A 39 -1.29 9.23 -5.49
N GLY A 40 -0.13 8.83 -4.99
CA GLY A 40 0.57 9.57 -3.96
C GLY A 40 2.08 9.29 -3.97
N GLN A 41 2.80 9.98 -3.10
CA GLN A 41 4.25 9.80 -2.94
C GLN A 41 4.55 8.35 -2.54
N ALA A 42 5.48 7.72 -3.26
CA ALA A 42 5.93 6.39 -2.90
C ALA A 42 6.86 6.44 -1.68
N TYR A 43 6.72 5.46 -0.79
CA TYR A 43 7.60 5.24 0.35
C TYR A 43 8.08 3.79 0.34
N HIS A 44 9.28 3.56 0.88
CA HIS A 44 9.73 2.22 1.21
C HIS A 44 9.60 2.01 2.72
N ALA A 45 9.02 0.89 3.12
CA ALA A 45 8.78 0.61 4.53
C ALA A 45 10.09 0.49 5.33
N LYS A 46 10.03 0.92 6.59
CA LYS A 46 11.13 0.80 7.55
C LYS A 46 11.04 -0.49 8.37
N TYR A 47 9.82 -0.97 8.68
CA TYR A 47 9.63 -2.13 9.56
C TYR A 47 9.07 -3.37 8.85
N ALA A 48 8.16 -3.22 7.88
CA ALA A 48 7.50 -4.37 7.23
C ALA A 48 8.35 -5.07 6.17
N ARG A 49 9.62 -4.68 6.03
CA ARG A 49 10.63 -5.27 5.12
C ARG A 49 10.36 -4.99 3.64
N ASN A 50 9.83 -5.95 2.87
CA ASN A 50 9.76 -5.85 1.41
C ASN A 50 8.45 -5.18 0.97
N GLU A 51 8.27 -3.93 1.37
CA GLU A 51 7.04 -3.16 1.18
C GLU A 51 7.34 -1.79 0.55
N VAL A 52 6.56 -1.45 -0.48
CA VAL A 52 6.44 -0.09 -1.02
C VAL A 52 4.99 0.33 -0.93
N TYR A 53 4.73 1.55 -0.49
CA TYR A 53 3.38 2.03 -0.23
C TYR A 53 3.22 3.51 -0.57
N THR A 54 1.97 3.98 -0.55
CA THR A 54 1.63 5.41 -0.59
C THR A 54 0.61 5.72 0.49
N LEU A 55 0.67 6.95 1.00
CA LEU A 55 -0.35 7.50 1.89
C LEU A 55 -1.28 8.40 1.08
N LEU A 56 -2.58 8.21 1.30
CA LEU A 56 -3.68 8.93 0.66
C LEU A 56 -4.60 9.50 1.75
N PRO A 57 -5.41 10.52 1.43
CA PRO A 57 -6.55 10.87 2.26
C PRO A 57 -7.42 9.63 2.53
N PRO A 58 -8.14 9.58 3.66
CA PRO A 58 -8.98 8.43 4.01
C PRO A 58 -9.94 8.06 2.87
N LEU A 59 -9.84 6.83 2.37
CA LEU A 59 -10.77 6.31 1.38
C LEU A 59 -12.08 5.88 2.07
N LEU A 60 -13.20 6.36 1.54
CA LEU A 60 -14.51 6.17 2.14
C LEU A 60 -15.46 5.36 1.23
N PRO A 61 -16.34 4.51 1.79
CA PRO A 61 -16.47 4.21 3.22
C PRO A 61 -15.27 3.39 3.73
N ALA A 62 -14.86 3.60 4.98
CA ALA A 62 -13.79 2.81 5.58
C ALA A 62 -14.24 1.33 5.69
N PRO A 63 -13.50 0.37 5.13
CA PRO A 63 -13.95 -1.03 5.05
C PRO A 63 -13.92 -1.76 6.40
N GLY A 64 -13.22 -1.19 7.40
CA GLY A 64 -12.84 -1.89 8.63
C GLY A 64 -11.89 -3.05 8.35
N ARG A 65 -11.65 -3.92 9.33
CA ARG A 65 -10.79 -5.09 9.15
C ARG A 65 -11.47 -6.15 8.27
N GLU A 66 -10.76 -6.62 7.26
CA GLU A 66 -11.27 -7.58 6.26
C GLU A 66 -10.10 -8.31 5.58
N ASN A 67 -10.17 -9.64 5.46
CA ASN A 67 -9.08 -10.47 4.94
C ASN A 67 -7.67 -10.08 5.47
N PRO A 68 -7.48 -9.97 6.80
CA PRO A 68 -6.27 -9.38 7.36
C PRO A 68 -5.08 -10.34 7.33
N THR A 69 -3.88 -9.80 7.14
CA THR A 69 -2.62 -10.50 7.36
C THR A 69 -1.69 -9.69 8.26
N ILE A 70 -0.84 -10.39 9.03
CA ILE A 70 0.35 -9.83 9.67
C ILE A 70 1.65 -10.40 9.09
N THR A 71 1.53 -11.30 8.11
CA THR A 71 2.62 -12.00 7.44
C THR A 71 2.41 -11.93 5.92
N PRO A 72 2.41 -10.73 5.33
CA PRO A 72 2.12 -10.56 3.91
C PRO A 72 3.17 -11.26 3.05
N ILE A 73 2.73 -11.79 1.91
CA ILE A 73 3.51 -12.59 0.97
C ILE A 73 3.80 -11.83 -0.34
N PRO A 74 4.76 -12.29 -1.17
CA PRO A 74 5.00 -11.66 -2.47
C PRO A 74 3.74 -11.64 -3.33
N GLY A 75 3.37 -10.47 -3.81
CA GLY A 75 2.18 -10.24 -4.62
C GLY A 75 1.00 -9.68 -3.84
N ASP A 76 1.03 -9.66 -2.50
CA ASP A 76 -0.05 -9.06 -1.72
C ASP A 76 -0.13 -7.55 -1.97
N VAL A 77 -1.36 -7.06 -2.18
CA VAL A 77 -1.69 -5.64 -2.14
C VAL A 77 -2.59 -5.39 -0.94
N CYS A 78 -2.11 -4.57 -0.01
CA CYS A 78 -2.74 -4.35 1.28
C CYS A 78 -3.33 -2.95 1.40
N PHE A 79 -4.43 -2.87 2.14
CA PHE A 79 -5.06 -1.63 2.59
C PHE A 79 -4.91 -1.51 4.11
N PHE A 80 -4.50 -0.33 4.59
CA PHE A 80 -4.58 0.04 6.00
C PHE A 80 -5.32 1.37 6.14
N GLY A 81 -6.18 1.46 7.15
CA GLY A 81 -6.75 2.71 7.61
C GLY A 81 -6.08 3.11 8.91
N PHE A 82 -5.49 4.31 8.94
CA PHE A 82 -4.81 4.84 10.11
C PHE A 82 -5.53 6.07 10.65
N GLU A 83 -5.67 6.13 11.96
CA GLU A 83 -6.03 7.34 12.68
C GLU A 83 -4.89 8.38 12.63
N PRO A 84 -5.17 9.68 12.79
CA PRO A 84 -4.16 10.75 12.70
C PRO A 84 -2.90 10.53 13.55
N TRP A 85 -3.07 9.91 14.73
CA TRP A 85 -1.99 9.73 15.71
C TRP A 85 -1.16 8.46 15.48
N GLU A 86 -1.61 7.52 14.64
CA GLU A 86 -0.93 6.25 14.44
C GLU A 86 0.32 6.39 13.57
N ILE A 87 0.24 7.17 12.48
CA ILE A 87 1.36 7.32 11.52
C ILE A 87 2.01 8.70 11.51
N GLY A 88 1.34 9.75 12.01
CA GLY A 88 1.88 11.11 12.13
C GLY A 88 2.86 11.29 13.29
N ASN A 89 3.31 10.21 13.93
CA ASN A 89 4.12 10.24 15.13
C ASN A 89 5.64 10.38 14.81
N PRO A 90 6.46 10.84 15.77
CA PRO A 90 7.90 11.07 15.53
C PRO A 90 8.72 9.83 15.12
N ALA A 91 8.29 8.62 15.47
CA ALA A 91 9.01 7.38 15.14
C ALA A 91 8.99 7.09 13.63
N TYR A 92 7.91 7.47 12.93
CA TYR A 92 7.84 7.37 11.47
C TYR A 92 8.74 8.42 10.78
N GLY A 93 8.77 9.64 11.32
CA GLY A 93 9.64 10.70 10.83
C GLY A 93 9.29 11.21 9.43
N TYR A 94 8.00 11.30 9.11
CA TYR A 94 7.54 11.94 7.87
C TYR A 94 7.70 13.45 7.92
N GLU A 95 7.93 14.05 6.74
CA GLU A 95 8.05 15.50 6.59
C GLU A 95 6.79 16.23 7.10
N PRO A 96 6.94 17.38 7.78
CA PRO A 96 5.81 18.22 8.18
C PRO A 96 4.92 18.56 6.98
N GLY A 97 3.60 18.43 7.15
CA GLY A 97 2.61 18.73 6.11
C GLY A 97 2.41 17.62 5.07
N SER A 98 3.08 16.47 5.19
CA SER A 98 2.73 15.27 4.42
C SER A 98 1.39 14.67 4.88
N GLU A 99 0.78 13.83 4.05
CA GLU A 99 -0.50 13.16 4.35
C GLU A 99 -0.47 12.36 5.66
N ALA A 100 0.70 11.90 6.09
CA ALA A 100 0.88 11.23 7.36
C ALA A 100 0.48 12.09 8.58
N HIS A 101 0.54 13.42 8.46
CA HIS A 101 0.15 14.37 9.50
C HIS A 101 -1.28 14.89 9.35
N SER A 102 -2.08 14.27 8.48
CA SER A 102 -3.48 14.67 8.23
C SER A 102 -4.34 14.50 9.48
N ALA A 103 -5.13 15.53 9.80
CA ALA A 103 -6.07 15.50 10.93
C ALA A 103 -7.26 14.54 10.71
N GLN A 104 -7.43 14.00 9.50
CA GLN A 104 -8.48 13.04 9.15
C GLN A 104 -7.99 11.58 9.20
N GLY A 105 -6.70 11.37 9.46
CA GLY A 105 -6.05 10.07 9.29
C GLY A 105 -5.59 9.88 7.85
N ALA A 106 -5.19 8.67 7.51
CA ALA A 106 -4.75 8.35 6.16
C ALA A 106 -5.11 6.91 5.77
N THR A 107 -5.18 6.68 4.46
CA THR A 107 -5.17 5.35 3.88
C THR A 107 -3.78 5.02 3.37
N ASP A 108 -3.25 3.88 3.80
CA ASP A 108 -2.05 3.29 3.26
C ASP A 108 -2.42 2.20 2.25
N LEU A 109 -1.97 2.35 1.01
CA LEU A 109 -2.01 1.30 0.01
C LEU A 109 -0.60 0.78 -0.25
N ALA A 110 -0.37 -0.49 0.08
CA ALA A 110 0.93 -1.12 0.06
C ALA A 110 1.00 -2.29 -0.93
N ILE A 111 2.17 -2.49 -1.53
CA ILE A 111 2.53 -3.70 -2.27
C ILE A 111 3.68 -4.44 -1.56
N PHE A 112 3.53 -5.75 -1.41
CA PHE A 112 4.56 -6.62 -0.89
C PHE A 112 5.26 -7.35 -2.03
N TYR A 113 6.51 -6.99 -2.28
CA TYR A 113 7.26 -7.47 -3.44
C TYR A 113 8.23 -8.62 -3.10
N GLY A 114 8.38 -8.93 -1.81
CA GLY A 114 9.26 -9.99 -1.30
C GLY A 114 8.63 -10.73 -0.12
N ARG A 115 9.37 -11.67 0.48
CA ARG A 115 8.88 -12.60 1.53
C ARG A 115 9.52 -12.38 2.89
N ASN A 116 9.02 -13.11 3.88
CA ASN A 116 9.50 -13.09 5.26
C ASN A 116 9.32 -11.70 5.90
N ASN A 117 8.13 -11.13 5.65
CA ASN A 117 7.67 -9.85 6.17
C ASN A 117 6.91 -10.07 7.48
N LEU A 118 6.97 -9.08 8.38
CA LEU A 118 6.16 -9.03 9.59
C LEU A 118 5.59 -7.62 9.69
N LEU A 119 4.26 -7.53 9.76
CA LEU A 119 3.58 -6.27 10.04
C LEU A 119 3.55 -6.03 11.55
N ILE A 120 4.71 -5.66 12.07
CA ILE A 120 4.93 -5.36 13.49
C ILE A 120 5.84 -4.14 13.64
N ASN A 121 5.47 -3.22 14.54
CA ASN A 121 6.29 -2.07 14.87
C ASN A 121 6.38 -1.86 16.40
N GLY A 122 7.25 -0.93 16.81
CA GLY A 122 7.44 -0.57 18.22
C GLY A 122 6.36 0.34 18.80
N ASP A 123 5.44 0.83 17.97
CA ASP A 123 4.43 1.83 18.35
C ASP A 123 3.14 1.15 18.85
N ALA A 124 2.63 0.19 18.08
CA ALA A 124 1.34 -0.48 18.29
C ALA A 124 1.44 -2.01 18.38
N GLY A 125 2.63 -2.59 18.14
CA GLY A 125 2.78 -4.03 18.00
C GLY A 125 2.32 -4.49 16.63
N TRP A 126 1.38 -5.44 16.55
CA TRP A 126 0.88 -5.97 15.28
C TRP A 126 0.02 -4.94 14.54
N VAL A 127 0.26 -4.78 13.24
CA VAL A 127 -0.45 -3.83 12.36
C VAL A 127 -1.12 -4.61 11.21
N PRO A 128 -2.27 -5.26 11.41
CA PRO A 128 -2.86 -6.10 10.38
C PRO A 128 -3.35 -5.27 9.17
N GLY A 129 -2.95 -5.68 7.96
CA GLY A 129 -3.40 -5.07 6.71
C GLY A 129 -4.43 -5.94 5.99
N ASN A 130 -5.42 -5.31 5.36
CA ASN A 130 -6.42 -6.02 4.57
C ASN A 130 -5.82 -6.38 3.20
N VAL A 131 -5.63 -7.67 2.92
CA VAL A 131 -5.20 -8.11 1.58
C VAL A 131 -6.41 -8.02 0.65
N PHE A 132 -6.38 -7.14 -0.35
CA PHE A 132 -7.53 -6.88 -1.23
C PHE A 132 -7.24 -7.13 -2.71
N ALA A 133 -5.97 -7.29 -3.09
CA ALA A 133 -5.60 -7.70 -4.44
C ALA A 133 -4.34 -8.57 -4.40
N THR A 134 -4.15 -9.37 -5.45
CA THR A 134 -2.93 -10.15 -5.68
C THR A 134 -2.33 -9.78 -7.04
N ILE A 135 -1.04 -9.46 -7.08
CA ILE A 135 -0.31 -9.19 -8.32
C ILE A 135 -0.17 -10.51 -9.09
N GLU A 136 -0.66 -10.55 -10.33
CA GLU A 136 -0.64 -11.75 -11.19
C GLU A 136 0.30 -11.56 -12.40
N GLU A 137 0.55 -10.32 -12.81
CA GLU A 137 1.46 -10.00 -13.92
C GLU A 137 2.44 -8.91 -13.50
N GLY A 138 3.72 -9.04 -13.88
CA GLY A 138 4.75 -8.02 -13.62
C GLY A 138 5.33 -8.00 -12.20
N LEU A 139 5.10 -9.03 -11.38
CA LEU A 139 5.65 -9.08 -10.01
C LEU A 139 7.19 -9.01 -9.98
N ALA A 140 7.87 -9.70 -10.89
CA ALA A 140 9.34 -9.68 -10.94
C ALA A 140 9.88 -8.27 -11.28
N ASP A 141 9.24 -7.60 -12.24
CA ASP A 141 9.66 -6.27 -12.70
C ASP A 141 9.41 -5.20 -11.64
N ILE A 142 8.22 -5.20 -11.02
CA ILE A 142 7.92 -4.27 -9.93
C ILE A 142 8.80 -4.54 -8.71
N ALA A 143 9.13 -5.79 -8.41
CA ALA A 143 10.06 -6.13 -7.33
C ALA A 143 11.48 -5.59 -7.58
N ALA A 144 11.98 -5.68 -8.81
CA ALA A 144 13.25 -5.07 -9.18
C ALA A 144 13.21 -3.54 -9.04
N ALA A 145 12.10 -2.91 -9.43
CA ALA A 145 11.91 -1.47 -9.26
C ALA A 145 11.81 -1.05 -7.79
N CYS A 146 11.16 -1.84 -6.93
CA CYS A 146 11.10 -1.61 -5.49
C CYS A 146 12.48 -1.74 -4.83
N GLN A 147 13.31 -2.70 -5.27
CA GLN A 147 14.69 -2.85 -4.80
C GLN A 147 15.56 -1.66 -5.22
N ASP A 148 15.43 -1.19 -6.47
CA ASP A 148 16.10 0.05 -6.89
C ASP A 148 15.62 1.24 -6.05
N LEU A 149 14.31 1.37 -5.79
CA LEU A 149 13.72 2.41 -4.95
C LEU A 149 14.28 2.41 -3.52
N TRP A 150 14.51 1.23 -2.93
CA TRP A 150 15.19 1.11 -1.64
C TRP A 150 16.63 1.62 -1.68
N LEU A 151 17.39 1.29 -2.73
CA LEU A 151 18.81 1.62 -2.84
C LEU A 151 19.07 3.08 -3.25
N THR A 152 18.26 3.60 -4.18
CA THR A 152 18.49 4.89 -4.84
C THR A 152 17.53 5.99 -4.40
N GLY A 153 16.52 5.62 -3.61
CA GLY A 153 15.60 6.55 -2.95
C GLY A 153 14.30 6.80 -3.68
N VAL A 154 13.38 7.44 -2.95
CA VAL A 154 11.97 7.65 -3.33
C VAL A 154 11.66 9.04 -3.87
N GLN A 155 12.66 9.94 -3.91
CA GLN A 155 12.42 11.36 -4.20
C GLN A 155 11.79 11.57 -5.59
N GLY A 156 10.60 12.17 -5.60
CA GLY A 156 9.80 12.42 -6.80
C GLY A 156 9.18 11.17 -7.44
N GLU A 157 9.27 10.01 -6.77
CA GLU A 157 8.58 8.79 -7.19
C GLU A 157 7.16 8.77 -6.63
N GLN A 158 6.20 8.36 -7.46
CA GLN A 158 4.81 8.19 -7.03
C GLN A 158 4.36 6.75 -7.28
N LEU A 159 3.50 6.25 -6.40
CA LEU A 159 2.81 4.97 -6.56
C LEU A 159 1.36 5.27 -6.96
N ALA A 160 0.98 4.83 -8.16
CA ALA A 160 -0.33 5.07 -8.74
C ALA A 160 -1.12 3.76 -8.86
N PHE A 161 -2.41 3.81 -8.56
CA PHE A 161 -3.36 2.71 -8.71
C PHE A 161 -4.48 3.15 -9.66
N ALA A 162 -4.80 2.34 -10.66
CA ALA A 162 -5.87 2.62 -11.63
C ALA A 162 -6.61 1.35 -12.05
N ARG A 163 -7.84 1.48 -12.54
CA ARG A 163 -8.61 0.35 -13.09
C ARG A 163 -7.91 -0.18 -14.35
N ALA A 164 -7.86 -1.51 -14.52
CA ALA A 164 -7.26 -2.20 -15.66
C ALA A 164 -8.27 -3.04 -16.42
#